data_AF-A0A3A4PLI8-F1
#
_entry.id   AF-A0A3A4PLI8-F1
#
_cell.length_a   1.000
_cell.length_b   1.000
_cell.length_c   1.000
_cell.angle_alpha   90.00
_cell.angle_beta   90.00
_cell.angle_gamma   90.00
#
_symmetry.space_group_name_H-M   'P 1'
#
loop_
_entity.id
_entity.type
_entity.pdbx_description
1 polymer ?
#
loop_
_entity_poly.entity_id
_entity_poly.type
_entity_poly.pdbx_seq_one_letter_code
_entity_poly.pdbx_strand_id
1 'polypeptide(L)'
;MRVLFRHFRGTFRSWRNLFQEATDFATTVGPERLVSISHSADRGEGIVTVWYWGEPDLCPGCGYNLTGNQSGRCPECAMPV
;
A
#
# COMPACT_ATOMS: atom_id res chain seq x y z
N MET A 1 6.79 0.16 -13.87
CA MET A 1 6.48 -0.85 -12.85
C MET A 1 7.56 -0.99 -11.77
N ARG A 2 7.15 -0.92 -10.51
CA ARG A 2 7.94 -1.26 -9.32
C ARG A 2 7.13 -2.15 -8.38
N VAL A 3 7.80 -2.83 -7.45
CA VAL A 3 7.11 -3.50 -6.34
C VAL A 3 6.59 -2.44 -5.38
N LEU A 4 5.29 -2.47 -5.12
CA LEU A 4 4.57 -1.67 -4.15
C LEU A 4 4.04 -2.57 -3.04
N PHE A 5 3.63 -1.96 -1.94
CA PHE A 5 2.97 -2.67 -0.86
C PHE A 5 1.86 -1.84 -0.23
N ARG A 6 0.87 -2.55 0.32
CA ARG A 6 -0.13 -1.99 1.22
C ARG A 6 -0.20 -2.88 2.46
N HIS A 7 -0.14 -2.27 3.64
CA HIS A 7 -0.21 -3.00 4.89
C HIS A 7 -1.51 -2.69 5.66
N PHE A 8 -1.96 -3.67 6.43
CA PHE A 8 -3.16 -3.66 7.24
C PHE A 8 -2.74 -4.01 8.67
N ARG A 9 -2.97 -3.10 9.62
CA ARG A 9 -2.58 -3.25 11.04
C ARG A 9 -3.76 -2.90 11.94
N GLY A 10 -3.86 -3.53 13.11
CA GLY A 10 -4.77 -3.07 14.15
C GLY A 10 -4.62 -3.83 15.47
N THR A 11 -4.42 -3.09 16.56
CA THR A 11 -4.15 -3.60 17.93
C THR A 11 -5.32 -4.39 18.55
N PHE A 12 -6.50 -4.37 17.93
CA PHE A 12 -7.70 -5.11 18.37
C PHE A 12 -8.45 -5.80 17.23
N ARG A 13 -7.83 -5.94 16.05
CA ARG A 13 -8.46 -6.61 14.92
C ARG A 13 -8.15 -8.09 14.94
N SER A 14 -9.17 -8.92 14.71
CA SER A 14 -8.95 -10.35 14.53
C SER A 14 -8.10 -10.60 13.29
N TRP A 15 -7.33 -11.68 13.30
CA TRP A 15 -6.59 -12.13 12.11
C TRP A 15 -7.49 -12.28 10.89
N ARG A 16 -8.72 -12.80 11.09
CA ARG A 16 -9.72 -12.91 10.02
C ARG A 16 -9.98 -11.58 9.36
N ASN A 17 -10.19 -10.51 10.12
CA ASN A 17 -10.49 -9.19 9.56
C ASN A 17 -9.25 -8.62 8.84
N LEU A 18 -8.05 -8.78 9.41
CA LEU A 18 -6.80 -8.34 8.77
C LEU A 18 -6.58 -9.03 7.42
N PHE A 19 -6.75 -10.35 7.38
CA PHE A 19 -6.61 -11.11 6.14
C PHE A 19 -7.73 -10.83 5.15
N GLN A 20 -8.98 -10.63 5.61
CA GLN A 20 -10.09 -10.28 4.73
C GLN A 20 -9.82 -8.95 3.99
N GLU A 21 -9.42 -7.90 4.70
CA GLU A 21 -9.08 -6.61 4.08
C GLU A 21 -7.91 -6.74 3.09
N ALA A 22 -6.91 -7.56 3.44
CA ALA A 22 -5.79 -7.83 2.56
C ALA A 22 -6.22 -8.58 1.29
N THR A 23 -7.09 -9.58 1.40
CA THR A 23 -7.61 -10.34 0.25
C THR A 23 -8.55 -9.52 -0.61
N ASP A 24 -9.37 -8.65 -0.01
CA ASP A 24 -10.24 -7.73 -0.75
C ASP A 24 -9.40 -6.78 -1.60
N PHE A 25 -8.35 -6.20 -1.01
CA PHE A 25 -7.41 -5.38 -1.77
C PHE A 25 -6.67 -6.18 -2.84
N ALA A 26 -6.12 -7.36 -2.52
CA ALA A 26 -5.42 -8.21 -3.48
C ALA A 26 -6.31 -8.58 -4.68
N THR A 27 -7.61 -8.77 -4.46
CA THR A 27 -8.59 -9.02 -5.52
C THR A 27 -8.70 -7.82 -6.48
N THR A 28 -8.66 -6.59 -5.97
CA THR A 28 -8.68 -5.38 -6.81
C THR A 28 -7.36 -5.14 -7.55
N VAL A 29 -6.23 -5.61 -7.00
CA VAL A 29 -4.94 -5.62 -7.70
C VAL A 29 -4.99 -6.56 -8.92
N GLY A 30 -5.61 -7.73 -8.75
CA GLY A 30 -5.74 -8.75 -9.79
C GLY A 30 -4.52 -9.68 -9.87
N PRO A 31 -4.70 -10.91 -10.39
CA PRO A 31 -3.71 -11.98 -10.30
C PRO A 31 -2.40 -11.67 -11.03
N GLU A 32 -2.45 -10.93 -12.14
CA GLU A 32 -1.26 -10.58 -12.94
C GLU A 32 -0.31 -9.61 -12.22
N ARG A 33 -0.84 -8.82 -11.28
CA ARG A 33 -0.06 -7.80 -10.55
C ARG A 33 0.23 -8.20 -9.12
N LEU A 34 -0.47 -9.18 -8.56
CA LEU A 34 -0.24 -9.64 -7.19
C LEU A 34 1.08 -10.40 -7.10
N VAL A 35 1.95 -10.00 -6.16
CA VAL A 35 3.21 -10.70 -5.90
C VAL A 35 3.02 -11.70 -4.75
N SER A 36 2.54 -11.25 -3.60
CA SER A 36 2.36 -12.09 -2.40
C SER A 36 1.55 -11.39 -1.31
N ILE A 37 1.09 -12.16 -0.33
CA ILE A 37 0.58 -11.66 0.96
C ILE A 37 1.49 -12.23 2.07
N SER A 38 2.09 -11.36 2.88
CA SER A 38 2.91 -11.74 4.04
C SER A 38 2.28 -11.24 5.33
N HIS A 39 2.59 -11.87 6.46
CA HIS A 39 2.17 -11.37 7.77
C HIS A 39 3.32 -11.41 8.79
N SER A 40 3.23 -10.54 9.80
CA SER A 40 4.10 -10.55 10.97
C SER A 40 3.27 -10.19 12.21
N ALA A 41 3.73 -10.61 13.38
CA ALA A 41 3.08 -10.33 14.64
C ALA A 41 4.11 -10.10 15.74
N ASP A 42 3.90 -9.06 16.55
CA ASP A 42 4.66 -8.84 17.78
C ASP A 42 3.74 -8.37 18.90
N ARG A 43 3.90 -8.94 20.10
CA ARG A 43 3.17 -8.59 21.34
C ARG A 43 1.65 -8.35 21.18
N GLY A 44 0.98 -9.12 20.33
CA GLY A 44 -0.47 -9.02 20.10
C GLY A 44 -0.88 -8.05 18.99
N GLU A 45 0.08 -7.39 18.34
CA GLU A 45 -0.17 -6.57 17.15
C GLU A 45 0.21 -7.34 15.89
N GLY A 46 -0.79 -7.59 15.04
CA GLY A 46 -0.61 -8.19 13.73
C GLY A 46 -0.52 -7.15 12.62
N ILE A 47 0.34 -7.41 11.64
CA ILE A 47 0.39 -6.72 10.35
C ILE A 47 0.26 -7.74 9.22
N VAL A 48 -0.57 -7.43 8.23
CA VAL A 48 -0.67 -8.17 6.97
C VAL A 48 -0.31 -7.22 5.85
N THR A 49 0.56 -7.65 4.94
CA THR A 49 1.08 -6.84 3.84
C THR A 49 0.79 -7.52 2.52
N VAL A 50 0.20 -6.79 1.58
CA VAL A 50 0.01 -7.20 0.19
C VAL A 50 1.09 -6.55 -0.65
N TRP A 51 1.88 -7.36 -1.35
CA TRP A 51 2.92 -6.96 -2.29
C TRP A 51 2.41 -7.08 -3.71
N TYR A 52 2.62 -6.06 -4.55
CA TYR A 52 2.09 -6.04 -5.91
C TYR A 52 2.92 -5.17 -6.86
N TRP A 53 2.85 -5.46 -8.16
CA TRP A 53 3.40 -4.62 -9.21
C TRP A 53 2.48 -3.42 -9.48
N GLY A 54 3.06 -2.22 -9.52
CA GLY A 54 2.33 -1.02 -9.91
C GLY A 54 3.24 0.09 -10.40
N GLU A 55 2.63 1.18 -10.83
CA GLU A 55 3.37 2.38 -11.19
C GLU A 55 3.68 3.21 -9.95
N PRO A 56 4.88 3.79 -9.87
CA PRO A 56 5.23 4.66 -8.78
C PRO A 56 4.38 5.94 -8.84
N ASP A 57 3.81 6.34 -7.71
CA ASP A 57 3.16 7.63 -7.60
C ASP A 57 4.23 8.72 -7.53
N LEU A 58 4.64 9.25 -8.69
CA LEU A 58 5.69 10.26 -8.82
C LEU A 58 5.12 11.56 -9.36
N CYS A 59 5.63 12.68 -8.87
CA CYS A 59 5.30 13.99 -9.39
C CYS A 59 5.76 14.10 -10.85
N PRO A 60 4.87 14.49 -11.78
CA PRO A 60 5.22 14.61 -13.19
C PRO A 60 6.20 15.77 -13.47
N GLY A 61 6.33 16.73 -12.54
CA GLY A 61 7.20 17.89 -12.70
C GLY A 61 8.63 17.66 -12.23
N CYS A 62 8.81 17.08 -11.04
CA CYS A 62 10.14 16.93 -10.42
C CYS A 62 10.52 15.48 -10.09
N GLY A 63 9.64 14.51 -10.32
CA GLY A 63 9.90 13.09 -10.01
C GLY A 63 9.83 12.74 -8.52
N TYR A 64 9.42 13.67 -7.64
CA TYR A 64 9.25 13.40 -6.21
C TYR A 64 8.23 12.29 -5.95
N ASN A 65 8.50 11.40 -4.98
CA ASN A 65 7.58 10.32 -4.63
C ASN A 65 6.37 10.85 -3.86
N LEU A 66 5.20 10.82 -4.49
CA LEU A 66 3.93 11.29 -3.97
C LEU A 66 3.20 10.26 -3.11
N THR A 67 3.75 9.07 -2.91
CA THR A 67 3.08 8.01 -2.13
C THR A 67 2.63 8.55 -0.76
N GLY A 68 1.32 8.60 -0.54
CA GLY A 68 0.71 9.08 0.70
C GLY A 68 0.48 10.59 0.78
N ASN A 69 0.80 11.36 -0.27
CA ASN A 69 0.47 12.77 -0.35
C ASN A 69 -1.05 12.97 -0.50
N GLN A 70 -1.61 13.88 0.29
CA GLN A 70 -3.05 14.21 0.26
C GLN A 70 -3.32 15.69 -0.03
N SER A 71 -2.27 16.49 -0.24
CA SER A 71 -2.38 17.95 -0.34
C SER A 71 -2.87 18.46 -1.70
N GLY A 72 -2.96 17.59 -2.71
CA GLY A 72 -3.27 17.97 -4.10
C GLY A 72 -2.13 18.75 -4.80
N ARG A 73 -0.98 18.90 -4.14
CA ARG A 73 0.22 19.58 -4.66
C ARG A 73 1.49 18.84 -4.28
N CYS A 74 2.50 18.90 -5.13
CA CYS A 74 3.82 18.37 -4.81
C CYS A 74 4.51 19.25 -3.74
N PRO A 75 5.05 18.67 -2.66
CA PRO A 75 5.73 19.45 -1.62
C PRO A 75 7.04 20.09 -2.10
N GLU A 76 7.69 19.52 -3.11
CA GLU A 76 9.00 20.00 -3.58
C GLU A 76 8.91 21.08 -4.66
N CYS A 77 7.94 20.97 -5.57
CA CYS A 77 7.85 21.86 -6.74
C CYS A 77 6.51 22.59 -6.86
N ALA A 78 5.59 22.40 -5.90
CA ALA A 78 4.26 23.00 -5.85
C ALA A 78 3.31 22.67 -7.02
N MET A 79 3.72 21.77 -7.93
CA MET A 79 2.90 21.31 -9.06
C MET A 79 1.60 20.67 -8.56
N PRO A 80 0.43 20.95 -9.18
CA PRO A 80 -0.81 20.23 -8.88
C PRO A 80 -0.68 18.73 -9.20
N VAL A 81 -1.08 17.85 -8.27
CA VAL A 81 -0.99 16.38 -8.37
C VAL A 81 -2.16 15.69 -7.71
#